data_AF-A0A4Q6GC20-F1
#
_entry.id   AF-A0A4Q6GC20-F1
#
_cell.length_a   1.000
_cell.length_b   1.000
_cell.length_c   1.000
_cell.angle_alpha   90.00
_cell.angle_beta   90.00
_cell.angle_gamma   90.00
#
_symmetry.space_group_name_H-M   'P 1'
#
loop_
_entity.id
_entity.type
_entity.pdbx_description
1 polymer ?
#
loop_
_entity_poly.entity_id
_entity_poly.type
_entity_poly.pdbx_seq_one_letter_code
_entity_poly.pdbx_strand_id
1 'polypeptide(L)' 'MKAFTYERAKTPQEAAAAAARIPNTRFVAGGTNLLDLMKLQIETPSHL' A
#
# COMPACT_ATOMS: atom_id res chain seq x y z
N MET A 1 -13.31 -2.47 2.76
CA MET A 1 -11.92 -2.54 2.24
C MET A 1 -11.76 -3.75 1.33
N LYS A 2 -11.10 -3.60 0.17
CA LYS A 2 -10.76 -4.74 -0.71
C LYS A 2 -9.54 -5.48 -0.14
N ALA A 3 -9.39 -6.77 -0.46
CA ALA A 3 -8.20 -7.51 -0.07
C ALA A 3 -6.95 -6.94 -0.75
N PHE A 4 -5.84 -6.90 -0.01
CA PHE A 4 -4.54 -6.44 -0.48
C PHE A 4 -3.46 -7.33 0.14
N THR A 5 -2.30 -7.37 -0.51
CA THR A 5 -1.10 -7.98 0.06
C THR A 5 -0.30 -6.93 0.83
N TYR A 6 0.45 -7.35 1.85
CA TYR A 6 1.26 -6.46 2.67
C TYR A 6 2.72 -6.91 2.65
N GLU A 7 3.64 -5.99 2.31
CA GLU A 7 5.07 -6.23 2.32
C GLU A 7 5.78 -5.29 3.29
N ARG A 8 6.70 -5.86 4.09
CA ARG A 8 7.59 -5.06 4.94
C ARG A 8 8.97 -4.97 4.30
N ALA A 9 9.18 -3.90 3.52
CA ALA A 9 10.49 -3.56 2.98
C ALA A 9 11.49 -3.28 4.11
N LYS A 10 12.74 -3.72 3.93
CA LYS A 10 13.84 -3.48 4.89
C LYS A 10 14.64 -2.24 4.53
N THR A 11 14.55 -1.78 3.28
CA THR A 11 15.22 -0.58 2.79
C THR A 11 14.27 0.28 1.95
N PRO A 12 14.50 1.60 1.83
CA PRO A 12 13.74 2.46 0.92
C PRO A 12 13.78 2.01 -0.54
N GLN A 13 14.92 1.45 -0.98
CA GLN A 13 15.13 0.95 -2.33
C GLN A 13 14.24 -0.27 -2.61
N GLU A 14 14.12 -1.20 -1.65
CA GLU A 14 13.20 -2.34 -1.76
C GLU A 14 11.74 -1.87 -1.90
N ALA A 15 11.31 -0.90 -1.08
CA ALA A 15 9.96 -0.34 -1.15
C ALA A 15 9.68 0.28 -2.52
N ALA A 16 10.61 1.10 -3.04
CA ALA A 16 10.49 1.71 -4.36
C ALA A 16 10.44 0.66 -5.48
N ALA A 17 11.25 -0.40 -5.39
CA ALA A 17 11.26 -1.49 -6.36
C ALA A 17 9.95 -2.31 -6.33
N ALA A 18 9.37 -2.55 -5.15
CA ALA A 18 8.07 -3.20 -5.02
C ALA A 18 6.96 -2.36 -5.68
N ALA A 19 6.91 -1.06 -5.38
CA ALA A 19 5.92 -0.15 -5.96
C ALA A 19 6.04 0.01 -7.49
N ALA A 20 7.26 -0.08 -8.04
CA ALA A 20 7.48 -0.05 -9.49
C ALA A 20 7.03 -1.34 -10.19
N ARG A 21 7.12 -2.49 -9.49
CA ARG A 21 6.84 -3.82 -10.06
C ARG A 21 5.38 -4.24 -9.91
N ILE A 22 4.72 -3.85 -8.81
CA ILE A 22 3.36 -4.27 -8.49
C ILE A 22 2.41 -3.11 -8.79
N PRO A 23 1.54 -3.23 -9.81
CA PRO A 23 0.55 -2.20 -10.11
C PRO A 23 -0.34 -1.90 -8.91
N ASN A 24 -0.78 -0.65 -8.79
CA ASN A 24 -1.71 -0.21 -7.75
C ASN A 24 -1.20 -0.49 -6.32
N THR A 25 0.11 -0.29 -6.12
CA THR A 25 0.76 -0.28 -4.80
C THR A 25 0.62 1.11 -4.15
N ARG A 26 0.40 1.15 -2.84
CA ARG A 26 0.45 2.39 -2.05
C ARG A 26 1.34 2.18 -0.83
N PHE A 27 2.22 3.14 -0.55
CA PHE A 27 2.99 3.10 0.70
C PHE A 27 2.11 3.43 1.90
N VAL A 28 2.33 2.74 3.01
CA VAL A 28 1.66 3.01 4.29
C VAL A 28 2.68 3.34 5.38
N ALA A 29 2.47 4.48 6.04
CA ALA A 29 3.22 4.89 7.23
C ALA A 29 2.35 4.69 8.49
N GLY A 30 1.90 5.78 9.13
CA GLY A 30 0.96 5.71 10.26
C GLY A 30 -0.46 5.27 9.89
N GLY A 31 -0.82 5.29 8.60
CA GLY A 31 -2.06 4.72 8.08
C GLY A 31 -3.37 5.45 8.41
N THR A 32 -3.35 6.49 9.25
CA THR A 32 -4.56 7.17 9.76
C THR A 32 -5.46 7.74 8.67
N ASN A 33 -4.89 8.20 7.55
CA ASN A 33 -5.67 8.68 6.39
C ASN A 33 -5.94 7.56 5.38
N LEU A 34 -4.90 6.89 4.87
CA LEU A 34 -5.03 5.88 3.82
C LEU A 34 -5.98 4.74 4.22
N LEU A 35 -5.86 4.22 5.44
CA LEU A 35 -6.71 3.10 5.89
C LEU A 35 -8.16 3.52 6.08
N ASP A 36 -8.41 4.79 6.43
CA ASP A 36 -9.77 5.32 6.53
C ASP A 36 -10.45 5.40 5.15
N LEU A 37 -9.73 5.94 4.15
CA LEU A 37 -10.20 5.97 2.76
C LEU A 37 -10.42 4.56 2.19
N MET A 38 -9.55 3.60 2.55
CA MET A 38 -9.67 2.20 2.12
C MET A 38 -10.90 1.48 2.72
N LYS A 39 -11.33 1.85 3.94
CA LYS A 39 -12.56 1.31 4.53
C LYS A 39 -13.76 1.67 3.67
N LEU A 40 -13.83 2.92 3.24
CA LEU A 40 -14.84 3.48 2.34
C LEU A 40 -14.63 3.11 0.87
N GLN A 41 -13.58 2.33 0.56
CA GLN A 41 -13.20 1.90 -0.79
C GLN A 41 -12.92 3.08 -1.75
N ILE A 42 -12.56 4.25 -1.22
CA ILE A 42 -12.10 5.40 -2.02
C ILE A 42 -10.69 5.11 -2.55
N GLU A 43 -9.81 4.63 -1.66
CA GLU A 43 -8.50 4.08 -2.03
C GLU A 43 -8.62 2.55 -2.07
N THR A 44 -8.16 1.93 -3.16
CA THR A 44 -8.25 0.47 -3.33
C THR A 44 -6.95 -0.16 -3.81
N PRO A 45 -5.82 0.05 -3.12
CA PRO A 45 -4.55 -0.59 -3.49
C PRO A 45 -4.65 -2.10 -3.42
N SER A 46 -3.96 -2.80 -4.32
CA SER A 46 -3.80 -4.26 -4.29
C SER A 46 -2.59 -4.71 -3.46
N HIS A 47 -1.69 -3.78 -3.13
CA HIS A 47 -0.48 -4.02 -2.37
C HIS A 47 -0.15 -2.80 -1.49
N LEU A 48 0.23 -3.06 -0.24
CA LEU A 48 0.69 -2.08 0.73
C LEU A 48 2.13 -2.37 1.17
#